data_AF-A0A813A402-F1
#
_entry.id   AF-A0A813A402-F1
#
_cell.length_a   1.000
_cell.length_b   1.000
_cell.length_c   1.000
_cell.angle_alpha   90.00
_cell.angle_beta   90.00
_cell.angle_gamma   90.00
#
_symmetry.space_group_name_H-M   'P 1'
#
loop_
_entity.id
_entity.type
_entity.pdbx_description
1 polymer ?
#
loop_
_entity_poly.entity_id
_entity_poly.type
_entity_poly.pdbx_seq_one_letter_code
_entity_poly.pdbx_strand_id
1 'polypeptide(L)'
;ALASVATIPTLVLFTVVLLINRSTTTGSLESSTVRRNLEQKFVYWQDWSSESEDVKTLQEALQRERRAWEMTRQDTCSWEAGNPPASPQHHWGVGSQRCGQLASPKDRPPCWELVQHACGIVPSDFERGLLGQGQRCGLTWHAAYGRTSRTLGGALGEFSTPLSDASLCDDSRLGGLRSWTEEQQQSSLEWFRRNVQIYVLEMPGLVLNNGRETLASLGSQALQGTPVAGYDLNLELDVQAAVMDGSLPSGFDINHFKDQVGALSLAASHFHVQNLARRSGTPKPIILVLEDGAVLAEDFRHKVWSLIQEETPCDWNVLSLSSSCPTGRCTSPHLARIGPNLEISSSERCRDVTSRGFRGMLYRTGTIDDFQNRWMQVAFDFAHPDCLSLDASLAAISDEVVLYAVPAVQSPGILKSC
;
A
#
# COMPACT_ATOMS: atom_id res chain seq x y z
N ALA A 1 -46.18 -18.32 36.11
CA ALA A 1 -45.95 -17.49 34.91
C ALA A 1 -44.45 -17.55 34.62
N LEU A 2 -43.92 -18.53 33.89
CA LEU A 2 -43.95 -18.72 32.42
C LEU A 2 -43.52 -17.48 31.63
N ALA A 3 -42.28 -17.54 31.09
CA ALA A 3 -41.84 -17.20 29.71
C ALA A 3 -40.37 -16.71 29.76
N SER A 4 -39.37 -17.49 29.30
CA SER A 4 -38.89 -17.61 27.91
C SER A 4 -38.33 -16.30 27.32
N VAL A 5 -37.00 -16.16 27.29
CA VAL A 5 -36.28 -15.50 26.18
C VAL A 5 -34.97 -16.28 25.98
N ALA A 6 -34.96 -17.15 24.97
CA ALA A 6 -33.75 -17.80 24.49
C ALA A 6 -32.92 -16.78 23.70
N THR A 7 -31.66 -16.57 24.11
CA THR A 7 -30.70 -15.71 23.42
C THR A 7 -30.05 -16.47 22.26
N ILE A 8 -30.03 -15.82 21.11
CA ILE A 8 -29.65 -16.30 19.77
C ILE A 8 -28.17 -16.76 19.56
N PRO A 9 -27.14 -16.47 20.40
CA PRO A 9 -25.77 -16.91 20.11
C PRO A 9 -25.54 -18.42 20.26
N THR A 10 -26.27 -19.09 21.15
CA THR A 10 -26.09 -20.52 21.44
C THR A 10 -26.65 -21.40 20.33
N LEU A 11 -27.63 -20.92 19.57
CA LEU A 11 -28.23 -21.66 18.47
C LEU A 11 -27.32 -21.72 17.24
N VAL A 12 -26.56 -20.66 16.95
CA VAL A 12 -25.61 -20.63 15.82
C VAL A 12 -24.45 -21.59 16.07
N LEU A 13 -23.91 -21.60 17.30
CA LEU A 13 -22.84 -22.52 17.67
C LEU A 13 -23.29 -23.99 17.62
N PHE A 14 -24.51 -24.29 18.10
CA PHE A 14 -25.07 -25.64 18.01
C PHE A 14 -25.38 -26.07 16.57
N THR A 15 -25.82 -25.14 15.71
CA THR A 15 -26.12 -25.45 14.31
C THR A 15 -24.84 -25.71 13.51
N VAL A 16 -23.76 -24.97 13.76
CA VAL A 16 -22.46 -25.21 13.12
C VAL A 16 -21.85 -26.54 13.60
N VAL A 17 -21.91 -26.84 14.91
CA VAL A 17 -21.45 -28.13 15.44
C VAL A 17 -22.27 -29.29 14.88
N LEU A 18 -23.59 -29.14 14.76
CA LEU A 18 -24.45 -30.17 14.16
C LEU A 18 -24.24 -30.33 12.64
N LEU A 19 -23.94 -29.25 11.89
CA LEU A 19 -23.63 -29.32 10.46
C LEU A 19 -22.28 -30.00 10.20
N ILE A 20 -21.27 -29.70 11.03
CA ILE A 20 -19.96 -30.38 10.97
C ILE A 20 -20.14 -31.87 11.28
N ASN A 21 -20.94 -32.22 12.29
CA ASN A 21 -21.19 -33.61 12.68
C ASN A 21 -22.14 -34.37 11.74
N ARG A 22 -22.89 -33.68 10.87
CA ARG A 22 -23.70 -34.31 9.81
C ARG A 22 -22.93 -34.53 8.52
N SER A 23 -21.85 -33.78 8.28
CA SER A 23 -20.97 -33.96 7.11
C SER A 23 -20.07 -35.20 7.22
N THR A 24 -19.89 -35.75 8.43
CA THR A 24 -19.01 -36.88 8.72
C THR A 24 -19.63 -38.26 8.48
N THR A 25 -20.92 -38.34 8.13
CA THR A 25 -21.59 -39.61 7.79
C THR A 25 -21.58 -39.96 6.30
N THR A 26 -21.05 -39.09 5.44
CA THR A 26 -20.83 -39.40 4.02
C THR A 26 -19.34 -39.37 3.72
N GLY A 27 -18.73 -40.56 3.66
CA GLY A 27 -17.29 -40.73 3.59
C GLY A 27 -16.64 -40.10 2.36
N SER A 28 -15.54 -39.39 2.60
CA SER A 28 -14.43 -39.21 1.65
C SER A 28 -13.14 -38.95 2.45
N LEU A 29 -12.05 -39.60 2.04
CA LEU A 29 -10.83 -39.84 2.80
C LEU A 29 -9.72 -38.79 2.56
N GLU A 30 -10.07 -37.57 2.13
CA GLU A 30 -9.11 -36.50 1.79
C GLU A 30 -8.95 -35.39 2.84
N SER A 31 -9.47 -35.57 4.06
CA SER A 31 -9.68 -34.46 5.01
C SER A 31 -8.60 -34.29 6.09
N SER A 32 -7.58 -35.14 6.22
CA SER A 32 -6.69 -35.06 7.41
C SER A 32 -5.79 -33.82 7.46
N THR A 33 -5.32 -33.31 6.31
CA THR A 33 -4.48 -32.10 6.24
C THR A 33 -5.30 -30.83 6.34
N VAL A 34 -6.45 -30.78 5.66
CA VAL A 34 -7.39 -29.64 5.71
C VAL A 34 -7.96 -29.49 7.12
N ARG A 35 -8.32 -30.59 7.77
CA ARG A 35 -8.77 -30.61 9.16
C ARG A 35 -7.71 -30.08 10.12
N ARG A 36 -6.44 -30.49 9.97
CA ARG A 36 -5.36 -30.05 10.86
C ARG A 36 -5.05 -28.56 10.70
N ASN A 37 -5.15 -28.02 9.48
CA ASN A 37 -5.02 -26.58 9.21
C ASN A 37 -6.20 -25.76 9.75
N LEU A 38 -7.43 -26.29 9.67
CA LEU A 38 -8.62 -25.63 10.23
C LEU A 38 -8.63 -25.66 11.75
N GLU A 39 -8.25 -26.78 12.37
CA GLU A 39 -8.13 -26.90 13.84
C GLU A 39 -7.05 -25.95 14.39
N GLN A 40 -5.91 -25.79 13.71
CA GLN A 40 -4.89 -24.79 14.10
C GLN A 40 -5.38 -23.34 13.96
N LYS A 41 -6.14 -23.01 12.91
CA LYS A 41 -6.74 -21.67 12.75
C LYS A 41 -7.83 -21.39 13.80
N PHE A 42 -8.58 -22.42 14.23
CA PHE A 42 -9.66 -22.28 15.20
C PHE A 42 -9.16 -22.14 16.64
N VAL A 43 -8.09 -22.87 17.02
CA VAL A 43 -7.45 -22.74 18.34
C VAL A 43 -6.86 -21.33 18.54
N TYR A 44 -6.40 -20.69 17.48
CA TYR A 44 -5.94 -19.29 17.52
C TYR A 44 -7.07 -18.27 17.79
N TRP A 45 -8.32 -18.63 17.47
CA TRP A 45 -9.49 -17.75 17.62
C TRP A 45 -10.18 -17.86 18.99
N GLN A 46 -10.11 -19.03 19.65
CA GLN A 46 -10.81 -19.26 20.93
C GLN A 46 -10.15 -18.61 22.14
N ASP A 47 -8.88 -18.21 22.06
CA ASP A 47 -8.11 -17.66 23.19
C ASP A 47 -8.48 -16.21 23.57
N TRP A 48 -9.42 -15.59 22.84
CA TRP A 48 -9.79 -14.17 23.02
C TRP A 48 -11.14 -13.93 23.71
N SER A 49 -11.95 -14.97 23.95
CA SER A 49 -13.37 -14.76 24.28
C SER A 49 -13.86 -15.34 25.62
N SER A 50 -12.99 -15.77 26.53
CA SER A 50 -13.45 -16.28 27.82
C SER A 50 -12.89 -15.50 29.01
N GLU A 51 -13.82 -14.87 29.73
CA GLU A 51 -13.76 -14.41 31.12
C GLU A 51 -13.24 -12.98 31.36
N SER A 52 -14.15 -12.04 31.66
CA SER A 52 -14.35 -11.54 33.03
C SER A 52 -15.30 -10.32 33.06
N GLU A 53 -15.73 -9.97 34.27
CA GLU A 53 -16.45 -8.75 34.65
C GLU A 53 -15.70 -7.45 34.28
N ASP A 54 -14.44 -7.55 33.80
CA ASP A 54 -13.62 -6.44 33.34
C ASP A 54 -14.12 -5.80 32.04
N VAL A 55 -14.95 -6.49 31.23
CA VAL A 55 -15.49 -5.93 29.98
C VAL A 55 -16.37 -4.70 30.24
N LYS A 56 -17.05 -4.65 31.39
CA LYS A 56 -17.90 -3.51 31.78
C LYS A 56 -17.04 -2.32 32.23
N THR A 57 -16.00 -2.59 33.00
CA THR A 57 -15.00 -1.61 33.45
C THR A 57 -14.15 -1.09 32.29
N LEU A 58 -13.87 -1.95 31.31
CA LEU A 58 -13.18 -1.62 30.06
C LEU A 58 -14.06 -0.73 29.17
N GLN A 59 -15.37 -0.96 29.11
CA GLN A 59 -16.28 -0.11 28.35
C GLN A 59 -16.41 1.29 28.97
N GLU A 60 -16.40 1.39 30.30
CA GLU A 60 -16.34 2.68 31.01
C GLU A 60 -14.96 3.36 30.87
N ALA A 61 -13.87 2.59 30.89
CA ALA A 61 -12.51 3.08 30.64
C ALA A 61 -12.36 3.58 29.20
N LEU A 62 -12.86 2.84 28.21
CA LEU A 62 -12.91 3.22 26.79
C LEU A 62 -13.78 4.46 26.55
N GLN A 63 -14.86 4.64 27.31
CA GLN A 63 -15.65 5.88 27.24
C GLN A 63 -14.92 7.07 27.86
N ARG A 64 -14.15 6.88 28.95
CA ARG A 64 -13.29 7.92 29.52
C ARG A 64 -12.12 8.26 28.61
N GLU A 65 -11.49 7.25 28.00
CA GLU A 65 -10.42 7.44 27.03
C GLU A 65 -10.94 8.11 25.76
N ARG A 66 -12.11 7.72 25.24
CA ARG A 66 -12.75 8.40 24.10
C ARG A 66 -13.02 9.88 24.37
N ARG A 67 -13.48 10.23 25.59
CA ARG A 67 -13.63 11.65 25.99
C ARG A 67 -12.29 12.37 26.13
N ALA A 68 -11.26 11.70 26.64
CA ALA A 68 -9.90 12.26 26.69
C ALA A 68 -9.30 12.43 25.28
N TRP A 69 -9.65 11.56 24.35
CA TRP A 69 -9.24 11.56 22.94
C TRP A 69 -9.98 12.64 22.13
N GLU A 70 -11.26 12.87 22.42
CA GLU A 70 -12.03 14.01 21.87
C GLU A 70 -11.47 15.36 22.35
N MET A 71 -10.84 15.41 23.53
CA MET A 71 -10.14 16.61 24.02
C MET A 71 -8.73 16.81 23.42
N THR A 72 -8.02 15.75 23.00
CA THR A 72 -6.69 15.85 22.36
C THR A 72 -6.72 16.00 20.83
N ARG A 73 -7.92 15.92 20.21
CA ARG A 73 -8.14 16.17 18.79
C ARG A 73 -7.73 17.59 18.32
N GLN A 74 -7.44 18.52 19.23
CA GLN A 74 -7.05 19.89 18.89
C GLN A 74 -5.55 20.16 18.78
N ASP A 75 -4.66 19.26 19.18
CA ASP A 75 -3.21 19.58 19.18
C ASP A 75 -2.37 18.50 18.49
N THR A 76 -2.20 18.63 17.16
CA THR A 76 -0.98 18.28 16.41
C THR A 76 -1.13 18.64 14.93
N CYS A 77 -1.05 19.94 14.68
CA CYS A 77 -0.42 20.61 13.54
C CYS A 77 -0.18 22.02 14.10
N SER A 78 1.07 22.48 14.26
CA SER A 78 1.31 23.79 14.89
C SER A 78 0.57 24.87 14.10
N TRP A 79 -0.36 25.55 14.76
CA TRP A 79 -1.44 26.35 14.18
C TRP A 79 -1.03 27.75 13.70
N GLU A 80 0.23 27.95 13.28
CA GLU A 80 0.72 29.29 12.87
C GLU A 80 0.68 29.58 11.36
N ALA A 81 0.15 28.68 10.52
CA ALA A 81 -0.08 28.97 9.10
C ALA A 81 -1.55 29.32 8.86
N GLY A 82 -1.82 30.60 8.61
CA GLY A 82 -3.15 31.13 8.29
C GLY A 82 -3.80 30.42 7.10
N ASN A 83 -5.13 30.57 7.02
CA ASN A 83 -5.98 29.97 5.99
C ASN A 83 -5.36 30.02 4.58
N PRO A 84 -5.41 28.93 3.79
CA PRO A 84 -5.00 28.98 2.40
C PRO A 84 -5.88 29.99 1.64
N PRO A 85 -5.32 30.81 0.74
CA PRO A 85 -6.12 31.70 -0.09
C PRO A 85 -7.01 30.89 -1.03
N ALA A 86 -8.19 31.44 -1.33
CA ALA A 86 -9.13 30.88 -2.29
C ALA A 86 -8.45 30.66 -3.66
N SER A 87 -8.71 29.49 -4.23
CA SER A 87 -8.28 29.04 -5.57
C SER A 87 -8.40 30.15 -6.65
N PRO A 88 -7.35 30.44 -7.43
CA PRO A 88 -7.50 31.17 -8.67
C PRO A 88 -7.84 30.18 -9.80
N GLN A 89 -9.05 30.33 -10.33
CA GLN A 89 -9.41 29.86 -11.66
C GLN A 89 -8.51 30.57 -12.69
N HIS A 90 -7.52 29.87 -13.23
CA HIS A 90 -6.81 30.32 -14.43
C HIS A 90 -7.03 29.35 -15.59
N HIS A 91 -7.82 29.81 -16.55
CA HIS A 91 -7.90 29.27 -17.90
C HIS A 91 -6.54 29.43 -18.59
N TRP A 92 -5.89 28.32 -18.92
CA TRP A 92 -4.78 28.32 -19.87
C TRP A 92 -5.32 28.19 -21.28
N GLY A 93 -5.45 29.33 -21.96
CA GLY A 93 -5.53 29.37 -23.42
C GLY A 93 -4.12 29.48 -23.98
N VAL A 94 -3.66 28.49 -24.76
CA VAL A 94 -2.43 28.62 -25.56
C VAL A 94 -2.73 28.16 -26.98
N GLY A 95 -2.44 29.06 -27.92
CA GLY A 95 -2.81 29.00 -29.32
C GLY A 95 -2.03 27.96 -30.13
N SER A 96 -2.67 27.56 -31.23
CA SER A 96 -2.11 26.72 -32.28
C SER A 96 -0.98 27.44 -33.02
N GLN A 97 0.16 26.77 -33.20
CA GLN A 97 0.89 26.60 -34.47
C GLN A 97 2.37 26.30 -34.22
N ARG A 98 2.76 25.03 -34.45
CA ARG A 98 3.95 24.60 -35.24
C ARG A 98 4.05 23.08 -35.16
N CYS A 99 3.45 22.41 -36.14
CA CYS A 99 3.66 20.98 -36.37
C CYS A 99 4.99 20.78 -37.11
N GLY A 100 6.04 20.48 -36.37
CA GLY A 100 7.08 19.57 -36.84
C GLY A 100 6.69 18.17 -36.36
N GLN A 101 6.77 17.18 -37.26
CA GLN A 101 6.40 15.78 -36.99
C GLN A 101 7.24 15.22 -35.84
N LEU A 102 6.74 15.34 -34.61
CA LEU A 102 7.18 14.56 -33.46
C LEU A 102 6.33 13.28 -33.45
N ALA A 103 6.97 12.15 -33.11
CA ALA A 103 6.28 10.88 -32.92
C ALA A 103 5.03 11.07 -32.05
N SER A 104 3.96 10.39 -32.41
CA SER A 104 2.71 10.43 -31.64
C SER A 104 3.01 10.09 -30.18
N PRO A 105 2.34 10.72 -29.18
CA PRO A 105 2.44 10.29 -27.78
C PRO A 105 2.26 8.76 -27.60
N LYS A 106 1.55 8.11 -28.53
CA LYS A 106 1.33 6.66 -28.61
C LYS A 106 2.58 5.81 -28.92
N ASP A 107 3.68 6.43 -29.37
CA ASP A 107 4.90 5.71 -29.77
C ASP A 107 6.03 5.82 -28.72
N ARG A 108 5.75 6.39 -27.53
CA ARG A 108 6.74 6.51 -26.46
C ARG A 108 6.74 5.25 -25.59
N PRO A 109 7.89 4.59 -25.39
CA PRO A 109 7.96 3.46 -24.48
C PRO A 109 7.62 3.92 -23.04
N PRO A 110 6.76 3.21 -22.31
CA PRO A 110 6.49 3.46 -20.90
C PRO A 110 7.76 3.66 -20.07
N CYS A 111 7.67 4.47 -19.01
CA CYS A 111 8.76 4.69 -18.02
C CYS A 111 9.49 3.40 -17.63
N TRP A 112 8.72 2.32 -17.44
CA TRP A 112 9.23 1.01 -17.08
C TRP A 112 10.04 0.36 -18.21
N GLU A 113 9.62 0.45 -19.47
CA GLU A 113 10.41 -0.06 -20.60
C GLU A 113 11.73 0.70 -20.73
N LEU A 114 11.72 2.00 -20.47
CA LEU A 114 12.96 2.79 -20.40
C LEU A 114 13.91 2.29 -19.31
N VAL A 115 13.38 1.95 -18.13
CA VAL A 115 14.14 1.36 -17.02
C VAL A 115 14.64 -0.04 -17.39
N GLN A 116 13.80 -0.88 -17.99
CA GLN A 116 14.22 -2.21 -18.44
C GLN A 116 15.38 -2.12 -19.43
N HIS A 117 15.27 -1.25 -20.43
CA HIS A 117 16.34 -1.04 -21.41
C HIS A 117 17.60 -0.42 -20.79
N ALA A 118 17.45 0.59 -19.91
CA ALA A 118 18.58 1.25 -19.27
C ALA A 118 19.33 0.32 -18.31
N CYS A 119 18.60 -0.59 -17.66
CA CYS A 119 19.13 -1.44 -16.61
C CYS A 119 19.39 -2.87 -17.09
N GLY A 120 19.11 -3.17 -18.35
CA GLY A 120 19.37 -4.48 -18.98
C GLY A 120 18.46 -5.60 -18.46
N ILE A 121 17.26 -5.25 -17.99
CA ILE A 121 16.27 -6.20 -17.46
C ILE A 121 15.54 -6.85 -18.64
N VAL A 122 15.49 -8.18 -18.68
CA VAL A 122 14.80 -8.93 -19.76
C VAL A 122 13.36 -9.29 -19.34
N PRO A 123 12.38 -9.27 -20.27
CA PRO A 123 10.98 -9.60 -19.96
C PRO A 123 10.76 -10.97 -19.28
N SER A 124 11.64 -11.95 -19.52
CA SER A 124 11.56 -13.28 -18.89
C SER A 124 11.77 -13.28 -17.38
N ASP A 125 12.34 -12.22 -16.81
CA ASP A 125 12.50 -12.07 -15.35
C ASP A 125 11.16 -11.73 -14.67
N PHE A 126 10.20 -11.20 -15.44
CA PHE A 126 8.86 -10.82 -14.99
C PHE A 126 7.92 -12.03 -14.88
N GLU A 127 7.87 -12.89 -15.91
CA GLU A 127 6.96 -14.05 -15.94
C GLU A 127 7.26 -15.11 -14.87
N ARG A 128 8.47 -15.12 -14.30
CA ARG A 128 8.87 -16.11 -13.28
C ARG A 128 8.56 -15.70 -11.84
N GLY A 129 7.87 -14.58 -11.62
CA GLY A 129 7.62 -14.09 -10.25
C GLY A 129 8.91 -13.69 -9.51
N LEU A 130 10.03 -13.52 -10.23
CA LEU A 130 11.33 -13.08 -9.68
C LEU A 130 11.37 -11.57 -9.43
N LEU A 131 10.23 -10.96 -9.07
CA LEU A 131 10.09 -9.55 -8.72
C LEU A 131 10.96 -9.13 -7.52
N GLY A 132 11.66 -10.08 -6.88
CA GLY A 132 12.75 -9.84 -5.94
C GLY A 132 14.09 -9.42 -6.55
N GLN A 133 14.31 -9.49 -7.87
CA GLN A 133 15.64 -9.27 -8.48
C GLN A 133 15.71 -8.17 -9.55
N GLY A 134 14.69 -7.30 -9.64
CA GLY A 134 14.75 -6.04 -10.37
C GLY A 134 15.68 -5.04 -9.69
N GLN A 135 16.95 -5.42 -9.52
CA GLN A 135 17.97 -4.70 -8.79
C GLN A 135 18.82 -3.88 -9.77
N ARG A 136 19.19 -2.67 -9.33
CA ARG A 136 20.38 -1.91 -9.77
C ARG A 136 20.34 -1.18 -11.12
N CYS A 137 19.44 -0.22 -11.25
CA CYS A 137 19.84 0.96 -12.00
C CYS A 137 20.77 1.83 -11.14
N GLY A 138 20.28 2.28 -9.97
CA GLY A 138 20.88 3.41 -9.24
C GLY A 138 21.03 4.67 -10.11
N LEU A 139 20.40 4.67 -11.29
CA LEU A 139 20.47 5.72 -12.28
C LEU A 139 19.32 6.69 -12.01
N THR A 140 19.62 7.98 -12.06
CA THR A 140 18.60 9.02 -12.20
C THR A 140 17.85 8.84 -13.51
N TRP A 141 16.67 9.44 -13.62
CA TRP A 141 15.87 9.45 -14.84
C TRP A 141 16.65 9.94 -16.03
N HIS A 142 17.40 11.02 -15.84
CA HIS A 142 18.25 11.58 -16.87
C HIS A 142 19.31 10.58 -17.35
N ALA A 143 19.92 9.84 -16.43
CA ALA A 143 20.93 8.84 -16.76
C ALA A 143 20.34 7.58 -17.43
N ALA A 144 19.18 7.11 -16.97
CA ALA A 144 18.47 5.97 -17.56
C ALA A 144 18.05 6.26 -19.01
N TYR A 145 17.40 7.41 -19.24
CA TYR A 145 17.00 7.85 -20.57
C TYR A 145 18.19 8.04 -21.51
N GLY A 146 19.24 8.72 -21.06
CA GLY A 146 20.46 8.93 -21.86
C GLY A 146 21.15 7.61 -22.23
N ARG A 147 20.98 6.55 -21.44
CA ARG A 147 21.45 5.20 -21.78
C ARG A 147 20.54 4.55 -22.82
N THR A 148 19.23 4.58 -22.62
CA THR A 148 18.26 3.96 -23.54
C THR A 148 18.26 4.62 -24.92
N SER A 149 18.36 5.95 -25.02
CA SER A 149 18.50 6.65 -26.31
C SER A 149 19.75 6.22 -27.08
N ARG A 150 20.88 6.01 -26.39
CA ARG A 150 22.12 5.49 -27.00
C ARG A 150 21.93 4.05 -27.50
N THR A 151 21.24 3.21 -26.72
CA THR A 151 20.98 1.81 -27.08
C THR A 151 20.03 1.70 -28.29
N LEU A 152 19.00 2.54 -28.36
CA LEU A 152 17.98 2.50 -29.40
C LEU A 152 18.36 3.28 -30.67
N GLY A 153 19.56 3.88 -30.73
CA GLY A 153 20.09 4.47 -31.96
C GLY A 153 19.35 5.71 -32.47
N GLY A 154 18.58 6.39 -31.62
CA GLY A 154 17.76 7.54 -32.01
C GLY A 154 17.68 8.63 -30.94
N ALA A 155 17.53 9.86 -31.40
CA ALA A 155 17.04 10.95 -30.56
C ALA A 155 15.57 10.64 -30.23
N LEU A 156 15.36 9.95 -29.11
CA LEU A 156 14.08 10.03 -28.41
C LEU A 156 13.80 11.55 -28.31
N GLY A 157 12.66 12.02 -28.82
CA GLY A 157 12.37 13.47 -28.95
C GLY A 157 12.44 14.25 -27.62
N GLU A 158 12.11 15.55 -27.64
CA GLU A 158 12.13 16.41 -26.44
C GLU A 158 11.55 15.68 -25.20
N PHE A 159 12.46 15.43 -24.26
CA PHE A 159 12.23 14.58 -23.09
C PHE A 159 11.35 15.31 -22.09
N SER A 160 10.16 14.79 -21.83
CA SER A 160 9.43 15.10 -20.59
C SER A 160 9.90 14.13 -19.51
N THR A 161 10.63 14.62 -18.51
CA THR A 161 10.90 13.84 -17.29
C THR A 161 9.56 13.41 -16.68
N PRO A 162 9.42 12.17 -16.17
CA PRO A 162 8.20 11.75 -15.49
C PRO A 162 7.95 12.60 -14.23
N LEU A 163 9.03 13.10 -13.62
CA LEU A 163 9.00 14.08 -12.54
C LEU A 163 9.32 15.48 -13.06
N SER A 164 8.43 16.43 -12.84
CA SER A 164 8.77 17.85 -12.83
C SER A 164 9.65 18.17 -11.62
N ASP A 165 10.56 19.13 -11.76
CA ASP A 165 11.58 19.47 -10.76
C ASP A 165 12.46 18.29 -10.31
N ALA A 166 12.75 17.36 -11.23
CA ALA A 166 13.49 16.12 -10.96
C ALA A 166 14.80 16.32 -10.15
N SER A 167 15.53 17.42 -10.37
CA SER A 167 16.76 17.72 -9.63
C SER A 167 16.59 17.84 -8.11
N LEU A 168 15.35 18.02 -7.63
CA LEU A 168 15.06 18.10 -6.20
C LEU A 168 15.07 16.72 -5.54
N CYS A 169 14.46 15.69 -6.15
CA CYS A 169 14.22 14.40 -5.51
C CYS A 169 14.74 13.17 -6.28
N ASP A 170 15.11 13.32 -7.54
CA ASP A 170 15.67 12.27 -8.39
C ASP A 170 17.22 12.23 -8.30
N ASP A 171 17.75 12.09 -7.08
CA ASP A 171 19.18 12.03 -6.80
C ASP A 171 19.51 10.85 -5.88
N SER A 172 20.40 9.97 -6.34
CA SER A 172 20.77 8.76 -5.61
C SER A 172 21.39 9.04 -4.25
N ARG A 173 22.04 10.19 -4.06
CA ARG A 173 22.73 10.58 -2.82
C ARG A 173 21.76 10.87 -1.68
N LEU A 174 20.51 11.19 -1.99
CA LEU A 174 19.49 11.52 -0.99
C LEU A 174 19.12 10.30 -0.13
N GLY A 175 19.27 9.09 -0.67
CA GLY A 175 19.02 7.85 0.09
C GLY A 175 20.12 7.47 1.07
N GLY A 176 21.23 8.22 1.13
CA GLY A 176 22.42 7.93 1.94
C GLY A 176 22.15 7.73 3.43
N LEU A 177 23.06 7.03 4.12
CA LEU A 177 23.05 6.95 5.59
C LEU A 177 23.33 8.33 6.18
N ARG A 178 22.53 8.72 7.18
CA ARG A 178 22.72 9.96 7.95
C ARG A 178 23.23 9.64 9.35
N SER A 179 23.98 10.56 9.94
CA SER A 179 24.34 10.50 11.35
C SER A 179 23.16 11.02 12.19
N TRP A 180 22.55 10.13 12.97
CA TRP A 180 21.42 10.45 13.84
C TRP A 180 21.90 10.66 15.28
N THR A 181 21.56 11.79 15.90
CA THR A 181 21.89 12.05 17.31
C THR A 181 21.13 11.11 18.23
N GLU A 182 21.61 10.91 19.46
CA GLU A 182 20.88 10.08 20.45
C GLU A 182 19.45 10.57 20.70
N GLU A 183 19.27 11.90 20.73
CA GLU A 183 17.96 12.53 20.84
C GLU A 183 17.05 12.17 19.67
N GLN A 184 17.51 12.35 18.42
CA GLN A 184 16.74 11.96 17.23
C GLN A 184 16.43 10.47 17.22
N GLN A 185 17.37 9.64 17.68
CA GLN A 185 17.16 8.21 17.76
C GLN A 185 16.01 7.87 18.72
N GLN A 186 16.02 8.45 19.92
CA GLN A 186 14.97 8.27 20.91
C GLN A 186 13.63 8.86 20.46
N SER A 187 13.62 10.07 19.91
CA SER A 187 12.42 10.74 19.40
C SER A 187 11.75 9.91 18.30
N SER A 188 12.53 9.38 17.35
CA SER A 188 11.98 8.54 16.29
C SER A 188 11.34 7.25 16.82
N LEU A 189 11.93 6.62 17.85
CA LEU A 189 11.39 5.41 18.46
C LEU A 189 10.10 5.69 19.22
N GLU A 190 10.06 6.75 20.02
CA GLU A 190 8.85 7.16 20.73
C GLU A 190 7.73 7.56 19.77
N TRP A 191 8.09 8.28 18.70
CA TRP A 191 7.15 8.66 17.66
C TRP A 191 6.55 7.43 16.98
N PHE A 192 7.35 6.43 16.58
CA PHE A 192 6.83 5.19 16.00
C PHE A 192 5.88 4.45 16.95
N ARG A 193 6.26 4.34 18.23
CA ARG A 193 5.43 3.67 19.26
C ARG A 193 4.07 4.34 19.43
N ARG A 194 4.00 5.66 19.33
CA ARG A 194 2.75 6.42 19.49
C ARG A 194 1.95 6.51 18.19
N ASN A 195 2.61 6.65 17.04
CA ASN A 195 1.97 7.12 15.82
C ASN A 195 1.80 6.05 14.72
N VAL A 196 2.59 4.97 14.74
CA VAL A 196 2.62 4.01 13.64
C VAL A 196 2.20 2.61 14.08
N GLN A 197 1.22 2.04 13.38
CA GLN A 197 0.84 0.63 13.45
C GLN A 197 1.45 -0.10 12.26
N ILE A 198 2.29 -1.10 12.51
CA ILE A 198 3.08 -1.77 11.47
C ILE A 198 2.49 -3.15 11.20
N TYR A 199 2.20 -3.43 9.94
CA TYR A 199 1.76 -4.72 9.45
C TYR A 199 2.76 -5.27 8.44
N VAL A 200 3.05 -6.57 8.54
CA VAL A 200 3.84 -7.31 7.54
C VAL A 200 2.86 -8.22 6.81
N LEU A 201 2.54 -7.85 5.57
CA LEU A 201 1.58 -8.53 4.72
C LEU A 201 2.24 -9.71 4.00
N GLU A 202 1.81 -10.92 4.34
CA GLU A 202 2.29 -12.17 3.72
C GLU A 202 1.36 -12.56 2.57
N MET A 203 1.85 -12.55 1.34
CA MET A 203 1.04 -12.83 0.17
C MET A 203 0.97 -14.34 -0.10
N PRO A 204 -0.22 -14.96 -0.09
CA PRO A 204 -0.34 -16.39 -0.37
C PRO A 204 0.09 -16.70 -1.82
N GLY A 205 0.79 -17.82 -2.00
CA GLY A 205 1.25 -18.28 -3.33
C GLY A 205 2.54 -17.62 -3.84
N LEU A 206 2.93 -16.45 -3.31
CA LEU A 206 4.27 -15.90 -3.51
C LEU A 206 5.19 -16.58 -2.49
N VAL A 207 6.01 -17.53 -2.95
CA VAL A 207 6.98 -18.27 -2.12
C VAL A 207 8.16 -17.37 -1.77
N LEU A 208 7.88 -16.24 -1.11
CA LEU A 208 8.86 -15.37 -0.51
C LEU A 208 8.71 -15.51 1.00
N ASN A 209 8.98 -16.70 1.60
CA ASN A 209 8.94 -16.99 3.05
C ASN A 209 9.85 -16.07 3.92
N ASN A 210 9.74 -14.76 3.74
CA ASN A 210 10.66 -13.68 4.06
C ASN A 210 9.96 -12.65 4.95
N GLY A 211 8.66 -12.82 5.23
CA GLY A 211 7.94 -12.05 6.27
C GLY A 211 8.68 -12.12 7.61
N ARG A 212 9.24 -13.29 7.94
CA ARG A 212 10.13 -13.46 9.10
C ARG A 212 11.39 -12.59 9.05
N GLU A 213 12.01 -12.44 7.89
CA GLU A 213 13.19 -11.58 7.72
C GLU A 213 12.81 -10.10 7.87
N THR A 214 11.67 -9.70 7.31
CA THR A 214 11.12 -8.35 7.46
C THR A 214 10.83 -8.04 8.93
N LEU A 215 10.19 -8.97 9.64
CA LEU A 215 9.93 -8.87 11.09
C LEU A 215 11.23 -8.82 11.90
N ALA A 216 12.23 -9.64 11.56
CA ALA A 216 13.55 -9.61 12.22
C ALA A 216 14.26 -8.26 11.98
N SER A 217 14.17 -7.71 10.77
CA SER A 217 14.71 -6.39 10.44
C SER A 217 14.03 -5.28 11.24
N LEU A 218 12.70 -5.32 11.39
CA LEU A 218 11.97 -4.40 12.29
C LEU A 218 12.46 -4.53 13.73
N GLY A 219 12.59 -5.77 14.22
CA GLY A 219 13.07 -6.06 15.57
C GLY A 219 14.46 -5.49 15.85
N SER A 220 15.37 -5.57 14.88
CA SER A 220 16.72 -4.99 14.98
C SER A 220 16.72 -3.46 15.14
N GLN A 221 15.63 -2.80 14.72
CA GLN A 221 15.41 -1.35 14.86
C GLN A 221 14.45 -1.00 16.00
N ALA A 222 14.23 -1.94 16.94
CA ALA A 222 13.31 -1.82 18.07
C ALA A 222 11.86 -1.50 17.67
N LEU A 223 11.44 -1.92 16.46
CA LEU A 223 10.08 -1.84 15.97
C LEU A 223 9.39 -3.20 16.07
N GLN A 224 8.07 -3.19 16.21
CA GLN A 224 7.23 -4.39 16.25
C GLN A 224 6.21 -4.32 15.11
N GLY A 225 6.17 -5.38 14.30
CA GLY A 225 5.18 -5.54 13.23
C GLY A 225 4.24 -6.71 13.53
N THR A 226 2.99 -6.59 13.09
CA THR A 226 2.00 -7.65 13.15
C THR A 226 1.96 -8.38 11.81
N PRO A 227 2.27 -9.69 11.75
CA PRO A 227 2.09 -10.45 10.52
C PRO A 227 0.60 -10.57 10.19
N VAL A 228 0.25 -10.40 8.91
CA VAL A 228 -1.13 -10.53 8.40
C VAL A 228 -1.07 -11.35 7.13
N ALA A 229 -1.91 -12.38 7.05
CA ALA A 229 -2.08 -13.14 5.82
C ALA A 229 -2.93 -12.33 4.83
N GLY A 230 -2.43 -12.17 3.61
CA GLY A 230 -3.20 -11.68 2.48
C GLY A 230 -4.21 -12.70 1.95
N TYR A 231 -4.98 -12.28 0.97
CA TYR A 231 -5.98 -13.10 0.29
C TYR A 231 -5.44 -13.72 -1.00
N ASP A 232 -5.64 -15.03 -1.18
CA ASP A 232 -5.50 -15.72 -2.47
C ASP A 232 -6.88 -15.84 -3.12
N LEU A 233 -7.19 -14.91 -4.03
CA LEU A 233 -8.49 -14.87 -4.69
C LEU A 233 -8.69 -16.00 -5.72
N ASN A 234 -7.71 -16.90 -5.89
CA ASN A 234 -7.93 -18.19 -6.54
C ASN A 234 -8.68 -19.19 -5.65
N LEU A 235 -8.71 -18.95 -4.32
CA LEU A 235 -9.36 -19.80 -3.34
C LEU A 235 -10.72 -19.24 -2.98
N GLU A 236 -11.78 -20.03 -3.18
CA GLU A 236 -13.16 -19.62 -2.90
C GLU A 236 -13.37 -19.12 -1.46
N LEU A 237 -12.69 -19.74 -0.48
CA LEU A 237 -12.77 -19.32 0.93
C LEU A 237 -12.20 -17.92 1.16
N ASP A 238 -11.12 -17.56 0.48
CA ASP A 238 -10.50 -16.24 0.61
C ASP A 238 -11.32 -15.18 -0.11
N VAL A 239 -11.98 -15.52 -1.23
CA VAL A 239 -12.98 -14.66 -1.88
C VAL A 239 -14.12 -14.34 -0.91
N GLN A 240 -14.69 -15.37 -0.27
CA GLN A 240 -15.77 -15.17 0.70
C GLN A 240 -15.31 -14.33 1.89
N ALA A 241 -14.11 -14.57 2.41
CA ALA A 241 -13.53 -13.79 3.50
C ALA A 241 -13.31 -12.32 3.13
N ALA A 242 -12.79 -12.05 1.93
CA ALA A 242 -12.57 -10.70 1.40
C ALA A 242 -13.89 -9.95 1.16
N VAL A 243 -14.96 -10.65 0.76
CA VAL A 243 -16.29 -10.04 0.67
C VAL A 243 -16.84 -9.73 2.07
N MET A 244 -16.69 -10.66 3.02
CA MET A 244 -17.22 -10.51 4.38
C MET A 244 -16.53 -9.38 5.16
N ASP A 245 -15.23 -9.19 4.97
CA ASP A 245 -14.48 -8.15 5.68
C ASP A 245 -14.57 -6.77 4.99
N GLY A 246 -15.07 -6.72 3.75
CA GLY A 246 -15.26 -5.52 2.95
C GLY A 246 -14.06 -5.13 2.09
N SER A 247 -13.08 -6.01 1.93
CA SER A 247 -11.89 -5.80 1.11
C SER A 247 -12.08 -6.15 -0.36
N LEU A 248 -13.19 -6.83 -0.68
CA LEU A 248 -13.66 -7.12 -2.04
C LEU A 248 -15.17 -6.77 -2.15
N PRO A 249 -15.62 -6.08 -3.22
CA PRO A 249 -17.04 -5.80 -3.41
C PRO A 249 -17.89 -7.08 -3.57
N SER A 250 -19.08 -7.11 -2.94
CA SER A 250 -19.95 -8.30 -2.83
C SER A 250 -20.57 -8.84 -4.13
N GLY A 251 -20.27 -8.22 -5.27
CA GLY A 251 -20.71 -8.68 -6.60
C GLY A 251 -19.57 -8.77 -7.62
N PHE A 252 -18.31 -8.69 -7.18
CA PHE A 252 -17.17 -8.72 -8.08
C PHE A 252 -16.93 -10.16 -8.62
N ASP A 253 -17.16 -10.38 -9.91
CA ASP A 253 -16.84 -11.63 -10.61
C ASP A 253 -15.34 -11.78 -10.92
N ILE A 254 -14.62 -12.41 -9.99
CA ILE A 254 -13.19 -12.72 -10.14
C ILE A 254 -12.93 -13.63 -11.35
N ASN A 255 -13.89 -14.49 -11.72
CA ASN A 255 -13.68 -15.42 -12.84
C ASN A 255 -13.54 -14.71 -14.18
N HIS A 256 -14.06 -13.49 -14.29
CA HIS A 256 -13.87 -12.65 -15.47
C HIS A 256 -12.40 -12.19 -15.63
N PHE A 257 -11.64 -12.15 -14.53
CA PHE A 257 -10.28 -11.63 -14.48
C PHE A 257 -9.25 -12.66 -14.01
N LYS A 258 -9.41 -13.93 -14.42
CA LYS A 258 -8.52 -15.03 -14.02
C LYS A 258 -7.03 -14.73 -14.22
N ASP A 259 -6.68 -14.03 -15.30
CA ASP A 259 -5.28 -13.70 -15.61
C ASP A 259 -4.73 -12.54 -14.73
N GLN A 260 -5.59 -11.86 -13.97
CA GLN A 260 -5.24 -10.71 -13.12
C GLN A 260 -5.53 -10.95 -11.64
N VAL A 261 -5.87 -12.19 -11.25
CA VAL A 261 -6.23 -12.55 -9.87
C VAL A 261 -5.12 -12.17 -8.88
N GLY A 262 -3.84 -12.30 -9.27
CA GLY A 262 -2.73 -11.89 -8.40
C GLY A 262 -2.74 -10.40 -8.04
N ALA A 263 -3.08 -9.53 -9.00
CA ALA A 263 -3.18 -8.09 -8.77
C ALA A 263 -4.39 -7.75 -7.86
N LEU A 264 -5.53 -8.40 -8.12
CA LEU A 264 -6.73 -8.28 -7.31
C LEU A 264 -6.52 -8.78 -5.87
N SER A 265 -5.78 -9.89 -5.72
CA SER A 265 -5.36 -10.46 -4.43
C SER A 265 -4.54 -9.46 -3.64
N LEU A 266 -3.55 -8.83 -4.27
CA LEU A 266 -2.74 -7.82 -3.63
C LEU A 266 -3.60 -6.63 -3.19
N ALA A 267 -4.53 -6.19 -4.04
CA ALA A 267 -5.44 -5.10 -3.72
C ALA A 267 -6.33 -5.39 -2.52
N ALA A 268 -7.05 -6.52 -2.57
CA ALA A 268 -7.88 -6.98 -1.46
C ALA A 268 -7.06 -7.13 -0.17
N SER A 269 -5.80 -7.55 -0.26
CA SER A 269 -4.92 -7.70 0.91
C SER A 269 -4.51 -6.37 1.54
N HIS A 270 -4.22 -5.33 0.74
CA HIS A 270 -3.99 -3.99 1.29
C HIS A 270 -5.26 -3.41 1.92
N PHE A 271 -6.43 -3.61 1.29
CA PHE A 271 -7.71 -3.20 1.89
C PHE A 271 -8.03 -3.95 3.18
N HIS A 272 -7.68 -5.23 3.26
CA HIS A 272 -7.80 -6.06 4.46
C HIS A 272 -7.01 -5.46 5.63
N VAL A 273 -5.73 -5.15 5.40
CA VAL A 273 -4.87 -4.55 6.43
C VAL A 273 -5.40 -3.18 6.88
N GLN A 274 -5.88 -2.36 5.96
CA GLN A 274 -6.52 -1.08 6.29
C GLN A 274 -7.78 -1.28 7.15
N ASN A 275 -8.61 -2.27 6.82
CA ASN A 275 -9.80 -2.65 7.58
C ASN A 275 -9.44 -3.17 8.98
N LEU A 276 -8.41 -4.01 9.11
CA LEU A 276 -7.90 -4.49 10.39
C LEU A 276 -7.38 -3.35 11.27
N ALA A 277 -6.57 -2.45 10.71
CA ALA A 277 -6.01 -1.32 11.45
C ALA A 277 -7.09 -0.40 12.00
N ARG A 278 -8.10 -0.09 11.18
CA ARG A 278 -9.27 0.71 11.56
C ARG A 278 -10.09 0.07 12.68
N ARG A 279 -10.23 -1.25 12.67
CA ARG A 279 -10.98 -2.01 13.69
C ARG A 279 -10.15 -2.32 14.93
N SER A 280 -8.87 -1.99 14.94
CA SER A 280 -8.04 -2.19 16.13
C SER A 280 -8.57 -1.35 17.30
N GLY A 281 -8.49 -1.89 18.53
CA GLY A 281 -9.01 -1.19 19.71
C GLY A 281 -8.29 0.12 20.04
N THR A 282 -7.08 0.31 19.51
CA THR A 282 -6.22 1.48 19.70
C THR A 282 -5.61 1.91 18.35
N PRO A 283 -6.42 2.43 17.42
CA PRO A 283 -5.95 2.76 16.08
C PRO A 283 -4.95 3.90 16.16
N LYS A 284 -3.78 3.70 15.55
CA LYS A 284 -2.75 4.74 15.48
C LYS A 284 -2.98 5.64 14.27
N PRO A 285 -2.50 6.90 14.28
CA PRO A 285 -2.66 7.85 13.17
C PRO A 285 -2.14 7.38 11.81
N ILE A 286 -1.13 6.49 11.79
CA ILE A 286 -0.46 6.00 10.59
C ILE A 286 -0.45 4.48 10.58
N ILE A 287 -0.80 3.91 9.43
CA ILE A 287 -0.68 2.48 9.14
C ILE A 287 0.52 2.31 8.21
N LEU A 288 1.49 1.50 8.61
CA LEU A 288 2.59 1.08 7.76
C LEU A 288 2.35 -0.37 7.34
N VAL A 289 2.19 -0.61 6.05
CA VAL A 289 2.09 -1.94 5.46
C VAL A 289 3.40 -2.24 4.73
N LEU A 290 4.08 -3.31 5.14
CA LEU A 290 5.26 -3.83 4.47
C LEU A 290 4.89 -5.17 3.84
N GLU A 291 5.13 -5.35 2.54
CA GLU A 291 4.94 -6.65 1.89
C GLU A 291 6.04 -7.63 2.32
N ASP A 292 5.76 -8.92 2.17
CA ASP A 292 6.75 -9.96 2.42
C ASP A 292 8.01 -9.78 1.56
N GLY A 293 9.17 -9.88 2.20
CA GLY A 293 10.45 -9.62 1.54
C GLY A 293 10.81 -8.15 1.38
N ALA A 294 10.10 -7.21 2.02
CA ALA A 294 10.56 -5.84 2.15
C ALA A 294 11.89 -5.79 2.94
N VAL A 295 12.96 -5.34 2.29
CA VAL A 295 14.27 -5.17 2.94
C VAL A 295 14.41 -3.73 3.42
N LEU A 296 14.54 -3.54 4.73
CA LEU A 296 14.61 -2.21 5.32
C LEU A 296 16.04 -1.64 5.29
N ALA A 297 16.17 -0.32 5.10
CA ALA A 297 17.44 0.37 5.37
C ALA A 297 17.85 0.22 6.85
N GLU A 298 19.15 0.31 7.14
CA GLU A 298 19.67 0.20 8.52
C GLU A 298 19.11 1.31 9.43
N ASP A 299 18.87 2.49 8.86
CA ASP A 299 18.27 3.64 9.51
C ASP A 299 16.81 3.88 9.08
N PHE A 300 16.09 2.82 8.66
CA PHE A 300 14.71 2.89 8.18
C PHE A 300 13.80 3.67 9.11
N ARG A 301 13.81 3.36 10.42
CA ARG A 301 13.01 4.07 11.44
C ARG A 301 13.26 5.57 11.40
N HIS A 302 14.52 5.98 11.31
CA HIS A 302 14.89 7.39 11.35
C HIS A 302 14.52 8.11 10.06
N LYS A 303 14.73 7.47 8.91
CA LYS A 303 14.34 8.00 7.61
C LYS A 303 12.83 8.20 7.49
N VAL A 304 12.02 7.23 7.91
CA VAL A 304 10.55 7.37 7.89
C VAL A 304 10.10 8.48 8.83
N TRP A 305 10.66 8.56 10.04
CA TRP A 305 10.36 9.63 10.99
C TRP A 305 10.69 11.01 10.40
N SER A 306 11.90 11.21 9.91
CA SER A 306 12.35 12.48 9.31
C SER A 306 11.51 12.85 8.09
N LEU A 307 11.24 11.88 7.19
CA LEU A 307 10.37 12.09 6.03
C LEU A 307 9.01 12.66 6.44
N ILE A 308 8.34 12.04 7.42
CA ILE A 308 7.00 12.44 7.83
C ILE A 308 7.00 13.74 8.65
N GLN A 309 8.01 13.98 9.47
CA GLN A 309 8.06 15.16 10.34
C GLN A 309 8.57 16.42 9.62
N GLU A 310 9.45 16.27 8.64
CA GLU A 310 10.18 17.40 8.04
C GLU A 310 9.77 17.68 6.60
N GLU A 311 9.30 16.67 5.85
CA GLU A 311 9.17 16.77 4.39
C GLU A 311 7.75 16.51 3.87
N THR A 312 6.99 15.63 4.51
CA THR A 312 5.66 15.25 4.02
C THR A 312 4.62 16.35 4.30
N PRO A 313 3.96 16.90 3.27
CA PRO A 313 2.91 17.90 3.46
C PRO A 313 1.70 17.34 4.24
N CYS A 314 1.06 18.17 5.07
CA CYS A 314 -0.03 17.73 5.97
C CYS A 314 -1.30 17.20 5.29
N ASP A 315 -1.44 17.36 3.96
CA ASP A 315 -2.60 16.95 3.18
C ASP A 315 -2.51 15.49 2.67
N TRP A 316 -1.42 14.79 2.95
CA TRP A 316 -1.20 13.43 2.46
C TRP A 316 -2.27 12.43 2.93
N ASN A 317 -2.62 11.50 2.04
CA ASN A 317 -3.48 10.35 2.34
C ASN A 317 -2.68 9.05 2.35
N VAL A 318 -1.77 8.90 1.37
CA VAL A 318 -0.99 7.69 1.14
C VAL A 318 0.42 8.06 0.67
N LEU A 319 1.41 7.29 1.13
CA LEU A 319 2.81 7.50 0.77
C LEU A 319 3.49 6.15 0.50
N SER A 320 4.03 5.97 -0.71
CA SER A 320 4.88 4.82 -1.06
C SER A 320 6.34 5.08 -0.67
N LEU A 321 6.93 4.19 0.14
CA LEU A 321 8.30 4.32 0.65
C LEU A 321 9.38 4.00 -0.39
N SER A 322 9.00 3.50 -1.56
CA SER A 322 9.90 3.28 -2.69
C SER A 322 9.09 3.12 -3.97
N SER A 323 9.26 4.02 -4.93
CA SER A 323 8.63 3.95 -6.23
C SER A 323 9.67 3.96 -7.35
N SER A 324 9.66 2.92 -8.18
CA SER A 324 10.62 2.78 -9.28
C SER A 324 10.43 3.80 -10.40
N CYS A 325 9.25 4.40 -10.48
CA CYS A 325 8.86 5.21 -11.63
C CYS A 325 7.76 6.24 -11.26
N PRO A 326 7.99 7.09 -10.23
CA PRO A 326 7.02 8.08 -9.83
C PRO A 326 6.81 9.10 -10.97
N THR A 327 5.54 9.38 -11.29
CA THR A 327 5.16 10.40 -12.28
C THR A 327 4.41 11.52 -11.58
N GLY A 328 4.84 12.76 -11.79
CA GLY A 328 4.29 13.93 -11.09
C GLY A 328 5.33 15.02 -10.86
N ARG A 329 5.52 15.44 -9.61
CA ARG A 329 6.40 16.57 -9.24
C ARG A 329 7.19 16.29 -7.97
N CYS A 330 8.49 16.54 -7.97
CA CYS A 330 9.26 16.57 -6.73
C CYS A 330 8.79 17.72 -5.84
N THR A 331 8.44 17.43 -4.58
CA THR A 331 7.96 18.43 -3.60
C THR A 331 8.96 18.67 -2.48
N SER A 332 9.80 17.69 -2.17
CA SER A 332 10.90 17.79 -1.20
C SER A 332 12.05 16.89 -1.66
N PRO A 333 13.23 16.95 -1.01
CA PRO A 333 14.35 16.09 -1.37
C PRO A 333 14.01 14.59 -1.44
N HIS A 334 13.19 14.05 -0.54
CA HIS A 334 12.88 12.61 -0.53
C HIS A 334 11.52 12.27 -1.12
N LEU A 335 10.77 13.25 -1.62
CA LEU A 335 9.36 13.06 -1.90
C LEU A 335 8.92 13.69 -3.23
N ALA A 336 8.21 12.89 -4.02
CA ALA A 336 7.45 13.34 -5.16
C ALA A 336 5.95 13.25 -4.86
N ARG A 337 5.18 14.28 -5.23
CA ARG A 337 3.73 14.19 -5.36
C ARG A 337 3.40 13.50 -6.68
N ILE A 338 2.65 12.42 -6.58
CA ILE A 338 2.19 11.68 -7.74
C ILE A 338 0.97 12.39 -8.33
N GLY A 339 0.97 12.53 -9.65
CA GLY A 339 -0.17 13.08 -10.39
C GLY A 339 -0.76 12.03 -11.34
N PRO A 340 -2.00 12.23 -11.80
CA PRO A 340 -2.59 11.34 -12.79
C PRO A 340 -1.83 11.48 -14.11
N ASN A 341 -1.97 10.49 -14.99
CA ASN A 341 -1.51 10.64 -16.37
C ASN A 341 -2.40 11.69 -17.07
N LEU A 342 -1.91 12.93 -17.20
CA LEU A 342 -2.71 14.13 -17.50
C LEU A 342 -3.24 14.21 -18.95
N GLU A 343 -2.91 13.27 -19.84
CA GLU A 343 -3.19 13.41 -21.27
C GLU A 343 -4.50 12.77 -21.79
N ILE A 344 -5.37 12.21 -20.94
CA ILE A 344 -6.12 11.04 -21.42
C ILE A 344 -7.47 10.80 -20.66
N SER A 345 -8.45 10.18 -21.34
CA SER A 345 -9.81 9.92 -20.82
C SER A 345 -9.82 8.99 -19.59
N SER A 346 -10.93 8.86 -18.85
CA SER A 346 -10.97 8.10 -17.58
C SER A 346 -10.51 6.64 -17.70
N SER A 347 -10.72 5.99 -18.84
CA SER A 347 -10.27 4.62 -19.13
C SER A 347 -8.77 4.51 -19.42
N GLU A 348 -8.18 5.59 -19.92
CA GLU A 348 -6.77 5.67 -20.27
C GLU A 348 -5.93 6.13 -19.06
N ARG A 349 -6.54 6.63 -17.98
CA ARG A 349 -5.83 7.06 -16.74
C ARG A 349 -4.99 5.98 -16.07
N CYS A 350 -5.37 4.72 -16.27
CA CYS A 350 -4.67 3.55 -15.76
C CYS A 350 -3.61 3.01 -16.73
N ARG A 351 -3.58 3.52 -17.97
CA ARG A 351 -2.53 3.20 -18.93
C ARG A 351 -1.27 3.99 -18.62
N ASP A 352 -0.14 3.32 -18.80
CA ASP A 352 1.18 3.89 -18.59
C ASP A 352 1.33 4.48 -17.18
N VAL A 353 0.70 3.84 -16.19
CA VAL A 353 0.93 4.18 -14.78
C VAL A 353 2.21 3.52 -14.31
N THR A 354 3.10 4.36 -13.79
CA THR A 354 4.51 3.99 -13.62
C THR A 354 4.92 3.98 -12.15
N SER A 355 4.11 4.52 -11.22
CA SER A 355 4.49 4.58 -9.80
C SER A 355 4.39 3.21 -9.10
N ARG A 356 5.34 2.32 -9.42
CA ARG A 356 5.46 0.96 -8.89
C ARG A 356 6.15 0.95 -7.54
N GLY A 357 5.43 0.58 -6.47
CA GLY A 357 6.00 0.78 -5.13
C GLY A 357 5.29 0.25 -3.89
N PHE A 358 4.50 -0.83 -3.98
CA PHE A 358 3.66 -1.30 -2.85
C PHE A 358 4.38 -2.06 -1.73
N ARG A 359 5.70 -2.27 -1.85
CA ARG A 359 6.50 -2.97 -0.83
C ARG A 359 6.49 -2.32 0.55
N GLY A 360 6.25 -1.01 0.60
CA GLY A 360 6.07 -0.29 1.85
C GLY A 360 5.16 0.90 1.64
N MET A 361 3.97 0.84 2.22
CA MET A 361 2.95 1.85 2.09
C MET A 361 2.61 2.43 3.46
N LEU A 362 2.62 3.75 3.56
CA LEU A 362 2.05 4.49 4.67
C LEU A 362 0.66 4.97 4.28
N TYR A 363 -0.33 4.68 5.13
CA TYR A 363 -1.68 5.20 5.00
C TYR A 363 -2.03 6.05 6.21
N ARG A 364 -2.72 7.16 5.96
CA ARG A 364 -3.26 8.00 7.03
C ARG A 364 -4.59 7.43 7.51
N THR A 365 -4.62 6.97 8.75
CA THR A 365 -5.80 6.31 9.34
C THR A 365 -7.03 7.21 9.33
N GLY A 366 -6.85 8.51 9.59
CA GLY A 366 -7.96 9.47 9.66
C GLY A 366 -8.68 9.73 8.34
N THR A 367 -8.10 9.33 7.20
CA THR A 367 -8.71 9.50 5.86
C THR A 367 -8.96 8.16 5.17
N ILE A 368 -8.77 7.03 5.87
CA ILE A 368 -8.72 5.72 5.23
C ILE A 368 -10.05 5.30 4.62
N ASP A 369 -11.18 5.66 5.26
CA ASP A 369 -12.50 5.27 4.76
C ASP A 369 -12.83 5.94 3.42
N ASP A 370 -12.67 7.27 3.36
CA ASP A 370 -12.91 8.04 2.13
C ASP A 370 -11.95 7.63 1.02
N PHE A 371 -10.68 7.41 1.38
CA PHE A 371 -9.64 6.94 0.48
C PHE A 371 -9.95 5.56 -0.10
N GLN A 372 -10.20 4.58 0.77
CA GLN A 372 -10.47 3.19 0.39
C GLN A 372 -11.73 3.10 -0.48
N ASN A 373 -12.80 3.83 -0.15
CA ASN A 373 -14.01 3.85 -0.94
C ASN A 373 -13.79 4.32 -2.39
N ARG A 374 -12.98 5.36 -2.60
CA ARG A 374 -12.62 5.83 -3.96
C ARG A 374 -11.72 4.83 -4.66
N TRP A 375 -10.73 4.31 -3.95
CA TRP A 375 -9.74 3.40 -4.55
C TRP A 375 -10.35 2.07 -4.95
N MET A 376 -11.22 1.48 -4.12
CA MET A 376 -11.93 0.24 -4.43
C MET A 376 -12.82 0.37 -5.68
N GLN A 377 -13.41 1.54 -5.95
CA GLN A 377 -14.21 1.76 -7.15
C GLN A 377 -13.40 1.63 -8.44
N VAL A 378 -12.09 1.93 -8.39
CA VAL A 378 -11.20 1.87 -9.55
C VAL A 378 -10.43 0.54 -9.59
N ALA A 379 -9.96 0.04 -8.45
CA ALA A 379 -9.22 -1.22 -8.34
C ALA A 379 -10.08 -2.45 -8.69
N PHE A 380 -11.40 -2.33 -8.61
CA PHE A 380 -12.37 -3.38 -8.93
C PHE A 380 -13.36 -2.95 -10.02
N ASP A 381 -12.94 -2.09 -10.93
CA ASP A 381 -13.78 -1.65 -12.06
C ASP A 381 -13.73 -2.62 -13.25
N PHE A 382 -14.85 -3.29 -13.53
CA PHE A 382 -14.98 -4.19 -14.67
C PHE A 382 -14.78 -3.50 -16.03
N ALA A 383 -15.15 -2.23 -16.13
CA ALA A 383 -15.09 -1.49 -17.39
C ALA A 383 -13.66 -1.12 -17.78
N HIS A 384 -12.72 -1.17 -16.82
CA HIS A 384 -11.35 -0.68 -17.00
C HIS A 384 -10.33 -1.70 -16.48
N PRO A 385 -10.10 -2.81 -17.22
CA PRO A 385 -9.16 -3.85 -16.82
C PRO A 385 -7.72 -3.36 -16.61
N ASP A 386 -7.32 -2.28 -17.29
CA ASP A 386 -6.00 -1.66 -17.12
C ASP A 386 -5.80 -1.10 -15.69
N CYS A 387 -6.89 -0.87 -14.94
CA CYS A 387 -6.88 -0.33 -13.58
C CYS A 387 -6.77 -1.39 -12.47
N LEU A 388 -6.87 -2.68 -12.76
CA LEU A 388 -6.98 -3.71 -11.70
C LEU A 388 -5.70 -3.89 -10.89
N SER A 389 -4.56 -3.36 -11.36
CA SER A 389 -3.34 -3.29 -10.54
C SER A 389 -3.42 -2.17 -9.51
N LEU A 390 -2.82 -2.40 -8.33
CA LEU A 390 -2.79 -1.40 -7.27
C LEU A 390 -2.07 -0.11 -7.69
N ASP A 391 -0.95 -0.24 -8.40
CA ASP A 391 -0.22 0.90 -8.94
C ASP A 391 -1.10 1.72 -9.88
N ALA A 392 -1.73 1.05 -10.85
CA ALA A 392 -2.56 1.70 -11.85
C ALA A 392 -3.78 2.39 -11.25
N SER A 393 -4.56 1.66 -10.45
CA SER A 393 -5.75 2.22 -9.80
C SER A 393 -5.42 3.40 -8.89
N LEU A 394 -4.33 3.31 -8.10
CA LEU A 394 -4.00 4.36 -7.14
C LEU A 394 -3.50 5.63 -7.82
N ALA A 395 -2.68 5.51 -8.87
CA ALA A 395 -2.25 6.69 -9.61
C ALA A 395 -3.39 7.30 -10.43
N ALA A 396 -4.33 6.49 -10.93
CA ALA A 396 -5.48 6.98 -11.71
C ALA A 396 -6.40 7.91 -10.91
N ILE A 397 -6.40 7.79 -9.58
CA ILE A 397 -7.16 8.65 -8.66
C ILE A 397 -6.28 9.67 -7.94
N SER A 398 -5.02 9.88 -8.33
CA SER A 398 -4.08 10.77 -7.61
C SER A 398 -4.38 12.28 -7.74
N ASP A 399 -5.36 12.66 -8.57
CA ASP A 399 -6.00 13.99 -8.54
C ASP A 399 -7.11 14.09 -7.48
N GLU A 400 -7.67 12.96 -7.04
CA GLU A 400 -8.69 12.88 -6.00
C GLU A 400 -8.11 12.54 -4.62
N VAL A 401 -6.98 11.83 -4.58
CA VAL A 401 -6.30 11.42 -3.36
C VAL A 401 -4.86 11.88 -3.38
N VAL A 402 -4.39 12.42 -2.26
CA VAL A 402 -3.04 12.95 -2.17
C VAL A 402 -2.05 11.82 -1.95
N LEU A 403 -1.45 11.38 -3.06
CA LEU A 403 -0.42 10.35 -3.11
C LEU A 403 0.97 10.97 -3.23
N TYR A 404 1.86 10.54 -2.34
CA TYR A 404 3.28 10.81 -2.45
C TYR A 404 4.09 9.52 -2.62
N ALA A 405 5.29 9.63 -3.18
CA ALA A 405 6.21 8.51 -3.26
C ALA A 405 7.67 8.94 -3.12
N VAL A 406 8.47 8.07 -2.54
CA VAL A 406 9.93 8.21 -2.47
C VAL A 406 10.53 7.60 -3.74
N PRO A 407 11.26 8.36 -4.57
CA PRO A 407 11.90 7.81 -5.76
C PRO A 407 12.92 6.71 -5.42
N ALA A 408 12.81 5.53 -6.05
CA ALA A 408 13.69 4.40 -5.77
C ALA A 408 15.14 4.59 -6.23
N VAL A 409 15.45 5.65 -6.98
CA VAL A 409 16.84 6.03 -7.32
C VAL A 409 17.66 6.33 -6.06
N GLN A 410 17.01 6.80 -5.00
CA GLN A 410 17.64 7.16 -3.74
C GLN A 410 18.23 5.91 -3.09
N SER A 411 19.54 5.86 -2.91
CA SER A 411 20.26 4.65 -2.48
C SER A 411 21.11 4.90 -1.23
N PRO A 412 21.04 4.03 -0.21
CA PRO A 412 20.23 2.80 -0.11
C PRO A 412 18.72 3.02 0.06
N GLY A 413 18.24 4.26 0.10
CA GLY A 413 16.81 4.60 0.18
C GLY A 413 16.21 4.33 1.56
N ILE A 414 14.88 4.30 1.65
CA ILE A 414 14.15 3.86 2.85
C ILE A 414 14.00 2.34 2.84
N LEU A 415 13.59 1.79 1.71
CA LEU A 415 13.60 0.35 1.42
C LEU A 415 14.76 0.04 0.49
N LYS A 416 15.54 -0.99 0.82
CA LYS A 416 16.61 -1.47 -0.05
C LYS A 416 15.98 -2.22 -1.23
N SER A 417 16.49 -1.96 -2.44
CA SER A 417 16.21 -2.81 -3.60
C SER A 417 16.88 -4.18 -3.41
N CYS A 418 16.08 -5.24 -3.26
CA CYS A 418 16.52 -6.62 -3.06
C CYS A 418 17.46 -7.12 -4.15
#